data_AF-A0A367QS16-F1
#
_entry.id   AF-A0A367QS16-F1
#
_cell.length_a   1.000
_cell.length_b   1.000
_cell.length_c   1.000
_cell.angle_alpha   90.00
_cell.angle_beta   90.00
_cell.angle_gamma   90.00
#
_symmetry.space_group_name_H-M   'P 1'
#
loop_
_entity.id
_entity.type
_entity.pdbx_description
1 polymer ?
#
loop_
_entity_poly.entity_id
_entity_poly.type
_entity_poly.pdbx_seq_one_letter_code
_entity_poly.pdbx_strand_id
1 'polypeptide(L)'
;MSVSVSVTLHNGDIIGYSKLKWSDPSMGVLSGQFTPISNYESIAYVFQFFAENPYSLLEKNDLRDVYNKMRDEMGLQLFDHKGDRITDVTAIYIDDYSRELGADGQELVVFIRDGQYWEQYLPR
;
A
#
# COMPACT_ATOMS: atom_id res chain seq x y z
N MET A 1 15.56 6.61 9.50
CA MET A 1 14.40 7.49 9.77
C MET A 1 13.24 7.06 8.88
N SER A 2 11.99 7.34 9.25
CA SER A 2 10.79 6.92 8.50
C SER A 2 10.16 8.07 7.72
N VAL A 3 9.67 7.83 6.51
CA VAL A 3 8.88 8.81 5.73
C VAL A 3 7.41 8.63 6.08
N SER A 4 6.78 9.67 6.62
CA SER A 4 5.33 9.68 6.80
C SER A 4 4.66 10.00 5.46
N VAL A 5 3.73 9.15 5.04
CA VAL A 5 2.94 9.28 3.81
C VAL A 5 1.46 9.08 4.12
N SER A 6 0.60 9.63 3.26
CA SER A 6 -0.84 9.36 3.26
C SER A 6 -1.27 8.70 1.96
N VAL A 7 -2.27 7.82 2.04
CA VAL A 7 -2.83 7.11 0.89
C VAL A 7 -4.26 7.58 0.64
N THR A 8 -4.62 7.86 -0.61
CA THR A 8 -5.99 8.20 -1.03
C THR A 8 -6.53 7.22 -2.06
N LEU A 9 -7.84 7.02 -2.09
CA LEU A 9 -8.49 6.02 -2.96
C LEU A 9 -9.60 6.61 -3.85
N HIS A 10 -10.63 7.21 -3.25
CA HIS A 10 -11.85 7.58 -3.96
C HIS A 10 -12.20 9.03 -3.70
N ASN A 11 -12.48 9.81 -4.75
CA ASN A 11 -12.80 11.24 -4.68
C ASN A 11 -11.76 12.13 -3.96
N GLY A 12 -10.51 11.64 -3.82
CA GLY A 12 -9.45 12.34 -3.09
C GLY A 12 -9.46 12.12 -1.58
N ASP A 13 -10.30 11.21 -1.07
CA ASP A 13 -10.38 10.93 0.36
C ASP A 13 -9.18 10.09 0.84
N ILE A 14 -8.59 10.52 1.96
CA ILE A 14 -7.53 9.79 2.65
C ILE A 14 -8.13 8.52 3.27
N ILE A 15 -7.45 7.39 3.09
CA ILE A 15 -7.84 6.09 3.66
C ILE A 15 -6.90 5.65 4.78
N GLY A 16 -5.73 6.25 4.89
CA GLY A 16 -4.85 6.03 6.03
C GLY A 16 -3.48 6.64 5.82
N TYR A 17 -2.64 6.39 6.81
CA TYR A 17 -1.28 6.91 6.88
C TYR A 17 -0.31 5.76 7.06
N SER A 18 0.90 5.90 6.54
CA SER A 18 1.98 4.96 6.85
C SER A 18 3.26 5.71 7.15
N LYS A 19 4.06 5.13 8.02
CA LYS A 19 5.46 5.50 8.18
C LYS A 19 6.28 4.46 7.44
N LEU A 20 6.66 4.74 6.20
CA LEU A 20 7.53 3.89 5.41
C LEU A 20 8.89 3.83 6.10
N LYS A 21 9.28 2.62 6.54
CA LYS A 21 10.44 2.36 7.39
C LYS A 21 11.40 1.38 6.75
N TRP A 22 10.90 0.50 5.90
CA TRP A 22 11.66 -0.56 5.26
C TRP A 22 11.78 -0.28 3.78
N SER A 23 12.94 -0.60 3.22
CA SER A 23 13.24 -0.41 1.81
C SER A 23 13.97 -1.63 1.28
N ASP A 24 13.53 -2.14 0.13
CA ASP A 24 14.30 -3.06 -0.69
C ASP A 24 14.54 -2.39 -2.05
N PRO A 25 15.69 -1.72 -2.23
CA PRO A 25 16.04 -1.07 -3.49
C PRO A 25 16.15 -2.05 -4.66
N SER A 26 16.50 -3.32 -4.40
CA SER A 26 16.65 -4.33 -5.45
C SER A 26 15.30 -4.73 -6.05
N MET A 27 14.23 -4.63 -5.26
CA MET A 27 12.85 -4.86 -5.70
C MET A 27 12.08 -3.56 -5.99
N GLY A 28 12.66 -2.40 -5.71
CA GLY A 28 11.96 -1.12 -5.83
C GLY A 28 10.79 -0.97 -4.84
N VAL A 29 10.92 -1.57 -3.65
CA VAL A 29 9.84 -1.65 -2.66
C VAL A 29 10.15 -0.78 -1.45
N LEU A 30 9.13 -0.07 -0.96
CA LEU A 30 9.08 0.44 0.41
C LEU A 30 7.92 -0.19 1.15
N SER A 31 8.08 -0.39 2.45
CA SER A 31 6.97 -0.77 3.30
C SER A 31 7.02 -0.16 4.70
N GLY A 32 5.88 -0.21 5.36
CA GLY A 32 5.73 0.25 6.73
C GLY A 32 4.32 0.08 7.24
N GLN A 33 4.18 0.02 8.56
CA GLN A 33 2.90 -0.11 9.23
C GLN A 33 1.89 0.92 8.70
N PHE A 34 0.73 0.42 8.28
CA PHE A 34 -0.39 1.22 7.82
C PHE A 34 -1.34 1.46 8.99
N THR A 35 -1.72 2.72 9.19
CA THR A 35 -2.72 3.15 10.15
C THR A 35 -3.95 3.58 9.37
N PRO A 36 -4.97 2.71 9.24
CA PRO A 36 -6.19 3.04 8.54
C PRO A 36 -6.96 4.15 9.27
N ILE A 37 -7.78 4.89 8.53
CA ILE A 37 -8.82 5.76 9.08
C ILE A 37 -10.20 5.30 8.59
N SER A 38 -11.28 5.96 9.03
CA SER A 38 -12.66 5.52 8.77
C SER A 38 -12.97 5.19 7.31
N ASN A 39 -12.40 5.94 6.36
CA ASN A 39 -12.64 5.72 4.93
C ASN A 39 -12.10 4.38 4.42
N TYR A 40 -11.11 3.79 5.10
CA TYR A 40 -10.56 2.47 4.76
C TYR A 40 -11.59 1.36 4.88
N GLU A 41 -12.52 1.44 5.83
CA GLU A 41 -13.50 0.38 6.07
C GLU A 41 -14.33 0.05 4.82
N SER A 42 -14.62 1.07 4.00
CA SER A 42 -15.36 0.90 2.75
C SER A 42 -14.67 0.02 1.72
N ILE A 43 -13.35 -0.15 1.84
CA ILE A 43 -12.49 -0.80 0.83
C ILE A 43 -11.61 -1.92 1.42
N ALA A 44 -11.67 -2.12 2.74
CA ALA A 44 -10.87 -3.11 3.45
C ALA A 44 -11.04 -4.50 2.84
N TYR A 45 -12.24 -4.83 2.34
CA TYR A 45 -12.54 -6.10 1.69
C TYR A 45 -11.64 -6.39 0.48
N VAL A 46 -11.18 -5.37 -0.24
CA VAL A 46 -10.28 -5.54 -1.40
C VAL A 46 -8.93 -6.05 -0.93
N PHE A 47 -8.39 -5.49 0.15
CA PHE A 47 -7.06 -5.84 0.66
C PHE A 47 -7.08 -7.11 1.52
N GLN A 48 -8.14 -7.31 2.30
CA GLN A 48 -8.35 -8.54 3.07
C GLN A 48 -8.51 -9.77 2.17
N PHE A 49 -8.97 -9.59 0.92
CA PHE A 49 -9.03 -10.67 -0.05
C PHE A 49 -7.69 -11.41 -0.19
N PHE A 50 -6.57 -10.69 -0.09
CA PHE A 50 -5.25 -11.26 -0.19
C PHE A 50 -4.87 -12.10 1.05
N ALA A 51 -5.17 -11.59 2.25
CA ALA A 51 -4.97 -12.33 3.49
C ALA A 51 -5.80 -13.63 3.54
N GLU A 52 -7.03 -13.57 3.02
CA GLU A 52 -7.94 -14.72 2.95
C GLU A 52 -7.57 -15.72 1.84
N ASN A 53 -6.89 -15.27 0.79
CA ASN A 53 -6.50 -16.06 -0.36
C ASN A 53 -4.99 -15.97 -0.60
N PRO A 54 -4.17 -16.80 0.07
CA PRO A 54 -2.72 -16.80 -0.14
C PRO A 54 -2.33 -16.89 -1.62
N TYR A 55 -1.17 -16.32 -1.99
CA TYR A 55 -0.65 -16.25 -3.37
C TYR A 55 -0.84 -17.56 -4.16
N SER A 56 -0.57 -18.71 -3.52
CA SER A 56 -0.68 -20.04 -4.15
C SER A 56 -2.10 -20.45 -4.52
N LEU A 57 -3.13 -19.88 -3.87
CA LEU A 57 -4.54 -20.05 -4.21
C LEU A 57 -4.98 -19.04 -5.28
N LEU A 58 -4.46 -17.81 -5.25
CA LEU A 58 -4.75 -16.79 -6.25
C LEU A 58 -4.27 -17.20 -7.65
N GLU A 59 -3.09 -17.80 -7.73
CA GLU A 59 -2.53 -18.28 -9.00
C GLU A 59 -3.28 -19.48 -9.58
N LYS A 60 -3.90 -20.32 -8.73
CA LYS A 60 -4.62 -21.52 -9.20
C LYS A 60 -6.01 -21.23 -9.76
N ASN A 61 -6.59 -20.08 -9.42
CA ASN A 61 -7.99 -19.75 -9.68
C ASN A 61 -8.18 -18.51 -10.57
N ASP A 62 -7.12 -18.01 -11.21
CA ASP A 62 -7.12 -16.75 -11.99
C ASP A 62 -7.61 -15.51 -11.21
N LEU A 63 -7.70 -15.60 -9.88
CA LEU A 63 -8.20 -14.54 -9.00
C LEU A 63 -7.19 -13.39 -8.85
N ARG A 64 -5.92 -13.65 -9.18
CA ARG A 64 -4.85 -12.65 -9.15
C ARG A 64 -5.14 -11.47 -10.08
N ASP A 65 -5.63 -11.74 -11.28
CA ASP A 65 -5.92 -10.68 -12.26
C ASP A 65 -7.15 -9.87 -11.86
N VAL A 66 -8.16 -10.55 -11.30
CA VAL A 66 -9.35 -9.88 -10.74
C VAL A 66 -8.94 -8.95 -9.60
N TYR A 67 -8.12 -9.44 -8.67
CA TYR A 67 -7.60 -8.64 -7.57
C TYR A 67 -6.81 -7.43 -8.06
N ASN A 68 -5.84 -7.64 -8.96
CA ASN A 68 -5.02 -6.56 -9.51
C ASN A 68 -5.90 -5.50 -10.19
N LYS A 69 -6.89 -5.93 -10.98
CA LYS A 69 -7.83 -5.03 -11.63
C LYS A 69 -8.64 -4.23 -10.61
N MET A 70 -9.23 -4.88 -9.61
CA MET A 70 -10.00 -4.19 -8.58
C MET A 70 -9.14 -3.15 -7.86
N ARG A 71 -7.90 -3.52 -7.48
CA ARG A 71 -6.94 -2.63 -6.82
C ARG A 71 -6.59 -1.42 -7.69
N ASP A 72 -6.28 -1.65 -8.97
CA ASP A 72 -5.87 -0.61 -9.91
C ASP A 72 -7.03 0.35 -10.22
N GLU A 73 -8.25 -0.16 -10.35
CA GLU A 73 -9.48 0.64 -10.53
C GLU A 73 -9.78 1.55 -9.35
N MET A 74 -9.23 1.25 -8.16
CA MET A 74 -9.40 2.14 -7.00
C MET A 74 -8.53 3.39 -7.07
N GLY A 75 -7.64 3.55 -8.05
CA GLY A 75 -6.93 4.81 -8.27
C GLY A 75 -6.10 5.30 -7.08
N LEU A 76 -5.48 4.37 -6.34
CA LEU A 76 -4.66 4.68 -5.17
C LEU A 76 -3.58 5.71 -5.50
N GLN A 77 -3.41 6.69 -4.61
CA GLN A 77 -2.35 7.68 -4.71
C GLN A 77 -1.61 7.82 -3.40
N LEU A 78 -0.32 8.10 -3.49
CA LEU A 78 0.55 8.34 -2.35
C LEU A 78 0.93 9.82 -2.30
N PHE A 79 0.85 10.41 -1.12
CA PHE A 79 1.24 11.78 -0.86
C PHE A 79 2.28 11.80 0.26
N ASP A 80 3.26 12.69 0.14
CA ASP A 80 4.25 12.91 1.18
C ASP A 80 3.69 13.75 2.34
N HIS A 81 4.51 13.98 3.36
CA HIS A 81 4.15 14.78 4.53
C HIS A 81 3.84 16.26 4.24
N LYS A 82 4.17 16.77 3.04
CA LYS A 82 3.86 18.13 2.59
C LYS A 82 2.56 18.20 1.81
N GLY A 83 1.96 17.05 1.49
CA GLY A 83 0.78 16.95 0.64
C GLY A 83 1.13 16.93 -0.84
N ASP A 84 2.39 16.73 -1.20
CA ASP A 84 2.81 16.58 -2.60
C ASP A 84 2.59 15.12 -3.04
N ARG A 85 1.97 14.94 -4.21
CA ARG A 85 1.76 13.61 -4.78
C ARG A 85 3.10 13.00 -5.21
N ILE A 86 3.33 11.75 -4.82
CA ILE A 86 4.48 10.96 -5.27
C ILE A 86 4.11 10.26 -6.58
N THR A 87 4.74 10.65 -7.69
CA THR A 87 4.34 10.24 -9.05
C THR A 87 5.00 8.97 -9.56
N ASP A 88 6.10 8.54 -8.94
CA ASP A 88 6.93 7.43 -9.41
C ASP A 88 6.50 6.07 -8.84
N VAL A 89 5.34 6.06 -8.17
CA VAL A 89 4.66 4.88 -7.65
C VAL A 89 4.05 4.10 -8.80
N THR A 90 4.47 2.84 -8.93
CA THR A 90 3.98 1.91 -9.94
C THR A 90 2.84 1.05 -9.43
N ALA A 91 2.82 0.74 -8.12
CA ALA A 91 1.71 0.08 -7.46
C ALA A 91 1.69 0.41 -5.96
N ILE A 92 0.50 0.46 -5.39
CA ILE A 92 0.26 0.58 -3.95
C ILE A 92 -0.55 -0.62 -3.52
N TYR A 93 -0.13 -1.23 -2.43
CA TYR A 93 -0.70 -2.44 -1.91
C TYR A 93 -0.78 -2.34 -0.37
N ILE A 94 -1.82 -2.89 0.23
CA ILE A 94 -1.97 -2.97 1.69
C ILE A 94 -2.12 -4.45 2.05
N ASP A 95 -1.13 -4.99 2.78
CA ASP A 95 -1.24 -6.32 3.39
C ASP A 95 -2.10 -6.17 4.63
N ASP A 96 -3.36 -6.62 4.56
CA ASP A 96 -4.31 -6.50 5.67
C ASP A 96 -4.57 -7.85 6.33
N TYR A 97 -3.71 -8.20 7.28
CA TYR A 97 -3.85 -9.32 8.20
C TYR A 97 -4.50 -8.89 9.54
N SER A 98 -5.32 -7.84 9.54
CA SER A 98 -5.91 -7.31 10.77
C SER A 98 -6.86 -8.29 11.47
N ARG A 99 -7.39 -9.28 10.76
CA ARG A 99 -8.22 -10.33 11.36
C ARG A 99 -7.40 -11.27 12.23
N GLU A 100 -6.17 -11.58 11.82
CA GLU A 100 -5.27 -12.47 12.54
C GLU A 100 -4.43 -11.74 13.58
N LEU A 101 -4.00 -10.51 13.27
CA LEU A 101 -2.98 -9.76 14.03
C LEU A 101 -3.51 -8.47 14.66
N GLY A 102 -4.79 -8.14 14.49
CA GLY A 102 -5.38 -6.89 15.00
C GLY A 102 -4.82 -5.64 14.31
N ALA A 103 -4.78 -4.52 15.02
CA ALA A 103 -4.35 -3.24 14.46
C ALA A 103 -2.89 -3.21 13.93
N ASP A 104 -2.06 -4.18 14.34
CA ASP A 104 -0.68 -4.31 13.88
C ASP A 104 -0.55 -5.16 12.59
N GLY A 105 -1.64 -5.78 12.14
CA GLY A 105 -1.67 -6.65 10.96
C GLY A 105 -1.67 -5.94 9.61
N GLN A 106 -1.60 -4.61 9.60
CA GLN A 106 -1.75 -3.80 8.39
C GLN A 106 -0.41 -3.18 7.99
N GLU A 107 0.06 -3.53 6.80
CA GLU A 107 1.29 -2.99 6.21
C GLU A 107 1.00 -2.35 4.85
N LEU A 108 1.50 -1.13 4.65
CA LEU A 108 1.51 -0.49 3.35
C LEU A 108 2.77 -0.93 2.61
N VAL A 109 2.60 -1.47 1.41
CA VAL A 109 3.68 -1.83 0.48
C VAL A 109 3.55 -0.96 -0.77
N VAL A 110 4.62 -0.26 -1.11
CA VAL A 110 4.67 0.66 -2.25
C VAL A 110 5.77 0.19 -3.20
N PHE A 111 5.38 -0.06 -4.45
CA PHE A 111 6.31 -0.33 -5.54
C PHE A 111 6.60 0.97 -6.29
N ILE A 112 7.85 1.18 -6.62
CA ILE A 112 8.29 2.31 -7.45
C ILE A 112 9.20 1.86 -8.58
N ARG A 113 9.36 2.74 -9.56
CA ARG A 113 10.16 2.43 -10.76
C ARG A 113 11.66 2.27 -10.49
N ASP A 114 12.22 2.98 -9.51
CA ASP A 114 13.66 2.99 -9.24
C ASP A 114 13.97 3.14 -7.75
N GLY A 115 14.48 2.10 -7.10
CA GLY A 115 14.81 2.11 -5.67
C GLY A 115 15.74 3.26 -5.25
N GLN A 116 16.59 3.79 -6.13
CA GLN A 116 17.46 4.94 -5.85
C GLN A 116 16.70 6.27 -5.77
N TYR A 117 15.54 6.36 -6.42
CA TYR A 117 14.67 7.55 -6.43
C TYR A 117 14.13 7.90 -5.04
N TRP A 118 14.18 6.97 -4.08
CA TRP A 118 13.74 7.23 -2.70
C TRP A 118 14.78 7.98 -1.85
N GLU A 119 16.05 8.08 -2.25
CA GLU A 119 17.05 8.83 -1.47
C GLU A 119 16.65 10.30 -1.25
N GLN A 120 15.79 10.86 -2.10
CA GLN A 120 15.29 12.24 -1.94
C GLN A 120 14.17 12.38 -0.89
N TYR A 121 13.49 11.29 -0.56
CA TYR A 121 12.36 11.26 0.37
C TYR A 121 12.74 10.62 1.72
N LEU A 122 13.72 9.72 1.71
CA LEU A 122 14.33 9.15 2.91
C LEU A 122 15.37 10.15 3.47
N PRO A 123 15.29 10.55 4.75
CA PRO A 123 16.32 11.41 5.34
C PRO A 123 17.68 10.71 5.33
N ARG A 124 18.75 11.44 4.95
CA ARG A 124 20.15 11.00 5.06
C ARG A 124 20.55 10.78 6.52
#